data_AF-A0A2M7NHX1-F1
#
_entry.id   AF-A0A2M7NHX1-F1
#
_cell.length_a   1.000
_cell.length_b   1.000
_cell.length_c   1.000
_cell.angle_alpha   90.00
_cell.angle_beta   90.00
_cell.angle_gamma   90.00
#
_symmetry.space_group_name_H-M   'P 1'
#
loop_
_entity.id
_entity.type
_entity.pdbx_description
1 polymer ?
#
loop_
_entity_poly.entity_id
_entity_poly.type
_entity_poly.pdbx_seq_one_letter_code
_entity_poly.pdbx_strand_id
1 'polypeptide(L)'
;MKKVTLFILSWIIVFPLFSQVSENNTGKITKIVSPTAQPAPISLKRNISKVSSQNGENETLPFEERLKPFYHGVASGDPLSDRVIIWTRVTPDETTGTETTDIPVKWYLTSDVELQNVVAEGEFTTNADRDFTVKIDVVGLQPNTTYYYYFSALEANSLIGRTKTAPNETNAEHLKFAVVSCQNYEAGYFNAFGRIADRNDLDAVVHLGDYIYEYGKGTYGANLIERSHQPETEILTVADYRTRYSLYRLDHNLRRAHQQHPFITIWDDHEFANDSYKDGAQNHTDSTEGSWADRKAISKQVYDEWMPIRTQNTGIYRVINYGNLMDLIMIDTRIEGRDEQINDVTNPLMYAPNRTLLGQTQKEWFLDKLGNSTAKWKVIGNQVIFSEFNVGWAAAALTPPQTPEQVESTFTDIWDGYPIERDNIIDFMSDNSIDNVVWLTGDFHSTFAFDVAKRPSIFGFYQATPTYNPATGEGAVAVEFATPSIASANFDENVGAATSAALEFQINKPLPAPLEGINPNPHMKFVDLDRHGYFILDIKESALQADWFFVDKVLEPSEREEFGEGWLTTDGRNHLTKADAQTAPKTIQATAAPNEVPEYVNEVTGIFSPKNEFT
;
A
#
# COMPACT_ATOMS: atom_id res chain seq x y z
N MET A 1 29.94 -0.39 -47.27
CA MET A 1 30.69 0.11 -46.10
C MET A 1 30.61 1.63 -46.08
N LYS A 2 29.53 2.17 -45.51
CA LYS A 2 29.35 3.59 -45.23
C LYS A 2 28.64 3.70 -43.89
N LYS A 3 29.16 4.63 -43.07
CA LYS A 3 28.72 5.03 -41.73
C LYS A 3 27.21 5.25 -41.69
N VAL A 4 26.52 4.64 -40.73
CA VAL A 4 25.19 5.06 -40.29
C VAL A 4 25.41 5.87 -39.02
N THR A 5 25.19 7.17 -39.14
CA THR A 5 25.20 8.15 -38.07
C THR A 5 23.87 8.02 -37.31
N LEU A 6 23.91 7.68 -36.02
CA LEU A 6 22.75 7.79 -35.13
C LEU A 6 22.62 9.27 -34.73
N PHE A 7 21.64 9.96 -35.29
CA PHE A 7 21.27 11.33 -34.94
C PHE A 7 19.74 11.41 -35.05
N ILE A 8 19.02 10.98 -34.01
CA ILE A 8 17.62 11.36 -33.78
C ILE A 8 17.39 11.34 -32.26
N LEU A 9 17.25 12.52 -31.67
CA LEU A 9 16.40 12.85 -30.52
C LEU A 9 16.71 14.30 -30.14
N SER A 10 15.96 15.22 -30.73
CA SER A 10 15.99 16.64 -30.38
C SER A 10 14.63 17.25 -30.74
N TRP A 11 13.56 16.81 -30.07
CA TRP A 11 12.24 17.45 -30.15
C TRP A 11 11.45 17.24 -28.84
N ILE A 12 11.12 18.39 -28.20
CA ILE A 12 10.01 18.72 -27.28
C ILE A 12 9.90 17.95 -25.94
N ILE A 13 10.07 18.64 -24.80
CA ILE A 13 9.02 19.09 -23.84
C ILE A 13 9.73 19.61 -22.58
N VAL A 14 9.35 20.82 -22.18
CA VAL A 14 9.67 21.47 -20.90
C VAL A 14 8.57 21.07 -19.93
N PHE A 15 8.84 20.49 -18.76
CA PHE A 15 8.04 20.64 -17.51
C PHE A 15 8.83 20.04 -16.32
N PRO A 16 8.59 20.51 -15.08
CA PRO A 16 9.50 20.35 -13.95
C PRO A 16 9.12 19.15 -13.07
N LEU A 17 10.09 18.29 -12.78
CA LEU A 17 10.13 17.50 -11.55
C LEU A 17 10.52 18.37 -10.33
N PHE A 18 10.28 19.68 -10.40
CA PHE A 18 10.80 20.67 -9.45
C PHE A 18 9.66 21.49 -8.84
N SER A 19 9.22 21.11 -7.65
CA SER A 19 8.68 22.08 -6.68
C SER A 19 9.77 22.50 -5.69
N GLN A 20 10.84 23.12 -6.22
CA GLN A 20 11.60 24.12 -5.47
C GLN A 20 11.54 25.43 -6.26
N VAL A 21 10.65 26.34 -5.85
CA VAL A 21 10.86 27.77 -6.04
C VAL A 21 10.50 28.49 -4.75
N SER A 22 11.54 29.09 -4.17
CA SER A 22 11.50 30.03 -3.08
C SER A 22 10.83 31.36 -3.45
N GLU A 23 10.10 31.90 -2.48
CA GLU A 23 9.87 33.31 -2.15
C GLU A 23 8.82 34.19 -2.87
N ASN A 24 7.98 34.76 -1.98
CA ASN A 24 7.40 36.10 -1.96
C ASN A 24 6.19 36.42 -2.85
N ASN A 25 5.00 36.25 -2.25
CA ASN A 25 3.99 37.31 -2.30
C ASN A 25 3.11 37.34 -1.05
N THR A 26 3.27 38.39 -0.25
CA THR A 26 2.46 38.72 0.92
C THR A 26 1.05 39.16 0.51
N GLY A 27 0.07 38.29 0.67
CA GLY A 27 -1.36 38.62 0.69
C GLY A 27 -1.95 38.22 2.04
N LYS A 28 -1.95 39.15 3.00
CA LYS A 28 -2.50 38.96 4.35
C LYS A 28 -3.99 38.58 4.31
N ILE A 29 -4.34 37.39 4.79
CA ILE A 29 -5.63 37.12 5.43
C ILE A 29 -5.36 36.42 6.75
N THR A 30 -5.29 37.21 7.83
CA THR A 30 -5.24 36.69 9.21
C THR A 30 -6.64 36.22 9.61
N LYS A 31 -6.85 34.90 9.64
CA LYS A 31 -7.85 34.29 10.52
C LYS A 31 -7.11 33.48 11.58
N ILE A 32 -7.06 34.03 12.79
CA ILE A 32 -6.61 33.34 13.98
C ILE A 32 -7.70 32.31 14.31
N VAL A 33 -7.39 31.01 14.17
CA VAL A 33 -8.23 29.92 14.70
C VAL A 33 -7.59 29.44 15.99
N SER A 34 -8.32 29.55 17.10
CA SER A 34 -7.91 29.04 18.41
C SER A 34 -7.87 27.50 18.41
N PRO A 35 -6.88 26.86 19.06
CA PRO A 35 -6.84 25.42 19.23
C PRO A 35 -7.66 25.07 20.47
N THR A 36 -8.98 24.92 20.34
CA THR A 36 -9.87 24.31 21.35
C THR A 36 -11.33 24.37 20.87
N ALA A 37 -11.62 23.62 19.80
CA ALA A 37 -12.97 23.15 19.52
C ALA A 37 -12.83 21.99 18.51
N GLN A 38 -13.20 20.77 18.90
CA GLN A 38 -13.58 19.75 17.92
C GLN A 38 -14.76 20.34 17.11
N PRO A 39 -14.63 20.58 15.80
CA PRO A 39 -15.81 20.83 15.00
C PRO A 39 -16.65 19.55 15.00
N ALA A 40 -17.96 19.72 15.22
CA ALA A 40 -18.93 18.63 15.30
C ALA A 40 -18.94 17.74 14.04
N PRO A 41 -19.05 16.40 14.17
CA PRO A 41 -19.19 15.51 13.04
C PRO A 41 -20.60 15.63 12.44
N ILE A 42 -20.71 16.49 11.43
CA ILE A 42 -21.87 16.60 10.54
C ILE A 42 -21.93 15.30 9.71
N SER A 43 -23.12 14.68 9.53
CA SER A 43 -23.28 13.41 8.80
C SER A 43 -22.43 13.38 7.51
N LEU A 44 -21.64 12.32 7.28
CA LEU A 44 -20.74 12.23 6.12
C LEU A 44 -21.52 12.27 4.79
N LYS A 45 -22.74 11.72 4.75
CA LYS A 45 -23.67 11.87 3.61
C LYS A 45 -23.98 13.35 3.38
N ARG A 46 -24.12 14.16 4.44
CA ARG A 46 -24.37 15.61 4.40
C ARG A 46 -23.16 16.44 3.99
N ASN A 47 -21.92 16.08 4.34
CA ASN A 47 -20.73 16.79 3.84
C ASN A 47 -20.50 16.49 2.36
N ILE A 48 -20.55 15.22 1.97
CA ILE A 48 -20.44 14.79 0.58
C ILE A 48 -21.57 15.38 -0.29
N SER A 49 -22.83 15.32 0.18
CA SER A 49 -23.99 15.83 -0.58
C SER A 49 -24.09 17.37 -0.58
N LYS A 50 -23.56 18.06 0.45
CA LYS A 50 -23.50 19.53 0.44
C LYS A 50 -22.42 20.05 -0.48
N VAL A 51 -21.25 19.42 -0.54
CA VAL A 51 -20.18 19.81 -1.46
C VAL A 51 -20.64 19.65 -2.91
N SER A 52 -21.29 18.54 -3.26
CA SER A 52 -21.87 18.38 -4.62
C SER A 52 -22.98 19.39 -4.93
N SER A 53 -23.78 19.79 -3.94
CA SER A 53 -24.87 20.76 -4.16
C SER A 53 -24.42 22.22 -4.41
N GLN A 54 -23.17 22.60 -4.10
CA GLN A 54 -22.70 23.98 -4.29
C GLN A 54 -22.34 24.33 -5.75
N ASN A 55 -22.16 23.33 -6.63
CA ASN A 55 -21.76 23.54 -8.03
C ASN A 55 -22.85 23.27 -9.08
N GLY A 56 -24.09 22.96 -8.69
CA GLY A 56 -25.22 22.87 -9.64
C GLY A 56 -25.16 21.72 -10.65
N GLU A 57 -24.17 20.83 -10.55
CA GLU A 57 -24.07 19.60 -11.34
C GLU A 57 -24.13 18.38 -10.40
N ASN A 58 -24.93 17.37 -10.78
CA ASN A 58 -25.15 16.14 -10.01
C ASN A 58 -23.89 15.26 -9.99
N GLU A 59 -22.86 15.62 -9.20
CA GLU A 59 -21.86 14.66 -8.74
C GLU A 59 -22.43 13.90 -7.54
N THR A 60 -23.30 12.92 -7.79
CA THR A 60 -23.65 11.93 -6.77
C THR A 60 -22.44 11.01 -6.54
N LEU A 61 -21.74 11.15 -5.41
CA LEU A 61 -20.77 10.11 -4.99
C LEU A 61 -21.46 8.74 -4.97
N PRO A 62 -20.76 7.63 -5.28
CA PRO A 62 -21.37 6.34 -5.59
C PRO A 62 -21.76 5.56 -4.32
N PHE A 63 -22.62 6.14 -3.48
CA PHE A 63 -23.32 5.38 -2.46
C PHE A 63 -24.28 4.41 -3.15
N GLU A 64 -23.93 3.12 -3.16
CA GLU A 64 -24.81 2.07 -3.65
C GLU A 64 -25.93 1.84 -2.63
N GLU A 65 -27.16 2.26 -2.95
CA GLU A 65 -28.28 2.23 -2.00
C GLU A 65 -28.60 0.82 -1.46
N ARG A 66 -28.34 -0.22 -2.28
CA ARG A 66 -28.46 -1.63 -1.85
C ARG A 66 -27.56 -2.00 -0.67
N LEU A 67 -26.50 -1.24 -0.42
CA LEU A 67 -25.53 -1.47 0.66
C LEU A 67 -25.88 -0.69 1.92
N LYS A 68 -26.94 0.13 1.92
CA LYS A 68 -27.33 0.89 3.10
C LYS A 68 -27.57 -0.05 4.30
N PRO A 69 -27.07 0.28 5.52
CA PRO A 69 -26.24 1.43 5.92
C PRO A 69 -24.72 1.22 5.78
N PHE A 70 -24.28 0.04 5.32
CA PHE A 70 -22.89 -0.40 5.18
C PHE A 70 -22.29 -0.08 3.80
N TYR A 71 -22.39 1.17 3.35
CA TYR A 71 -21.94 1.58 2.01
C TYR A 71 -20.46 1.29 1.71
N HIS A 72 -19.62 1.26 2.75
CA HIS A 72 -18.17 0.98 2.65
C HIS A 72 -17.84 -0.52 2.66
N GLY A 73 -18.88 -1.37 2.64
CA GLY A 73 -18.79 -2.82 2.65
C GLY A 73 -18.23 -3.36 3.97
N VAL A 74 -17.49 -4.45 3.86
CA VAL A 74 -16.81 -5.12 4.97
C VAL A 74 -15.32 -5.25 4.65
N ALA A 75 -14.50 -5.46 5.67
CA ALA A 75 -13.08 -5.77 5.52
C ALA A 75 -12.63 -6.72 6.62
N SER A 76 -11.55 -7.45 6.37
CA SER A 76 -10.87 -8.23 7.41
C SER A 76 -9.37 -8.03 7.27
N GLY A 77 -8.61 -8.35 8.31
CA GLY A 77 -7.18 -8.09 8.29
C GLY A 77 -6.43 -8.57 9.51
N ASP A 78 -5.12 -8.40 9.46
CA ASP A 78 -4.15 -8.93 10.41
C ASP A 78 -4.51 -10.37 10.86
N PRO A 79 -4.57 -11.34 9.95
CA PRO A 79 -4.86 -12.70 10.34
C PRO A 79 -3.71 -13.27 11.17
N LEU A 80 -4.03 -13.84 12.32
CA LEU A 80 -3.14 -14.71 13.08
C LEU A 80 -3.71 -16.13 13.08
N SER A 81 -3.00 -17.06 13.73
CA SER A 81 -3.39 -18.47 13.73
C SER A 81 -4.70 -18.76 14.46
N ASP A 82 -5.08 -17.92 15.43
CA ASP A 82 -6.26 -18.13 16.27
C ASP A 82 -7.26 -16.97 16.22
N ARG A 83 -7.02 -15.97 15.34
CA ARG A 83 -7.82 -14.74 15.33
C ARG A 83 -7.68 -13.92 14.06
N VAL A 84 -8.65 -13.05 13.82
CA VAL A 84 -8.64 -12.10 12.70
C VAL A 84 -9.42 -10.85 13.04
N ILE A 85 -9.02 -9.71 12.48
CA ILE A 85 -9.83 -8.49 12.54
C ILE A 85 -10.98 -8.61 11.54
N ILE A 86 -12.20 -8.28 11.96
CA ILE A 86 -13.31 -7.95 11.05
C ILE A 86 -13.70 -6.48 11.24
N TRP A 87 -14.08 -5.83 10.14
CA TRP A 87 -14.33 -4.40 10.09
C TRP A 87 -15.53 -4.05 9.20
N THR A 88 -16.28 -3.01 9.58
CA THR A 88 -17.23 -2.30 8.72
C THR A 88 -17.44 -0.86 9.22
N ARG A 89 -18.26 -0.07 8.52
CA ARG A 89 -18.71 1.25 8.97
C ARG A 89 -20.22 1.39 8.75
N VAL A 90 -20.94 1.85 9.77
CA VAL A 90 -22.37 2.12 9.68
C VAL A 90 -22.60 3.59 9.34
N THR A 91 -23.38 3.88 8.31
CA THR A 91 -23.76 5.26 7.97
C THR A 91 -25.19 5.54 8.46
N PRO A 92 -25.37 6.29 9.56
CA PRO A 92 -26.71 6.63 10.06
C PRO A 92 -27.46 7.57 9.11
N ASP A 93 -28.79 7.48 9.14
CA ASP A 93 -29.67 8.36 8.36
C ASP A 93 -29.66 9.80 8.88
N GLU A 94 -29.85 10.76 7.98
CA GLU A 94 -29.79 12.20 8.28
C GLU A 94 -30.87 12.69 9.24
N THR A 95 -31.97 11.94 9.41
CA THR A 95 -33.14 12.31 10.21
C THR A 95 -33.04 11.93 11.69
N THR A 96 -32.01 11.17 12.11
CA THR A 96 -31.85 10.74 13.51
C THR A 96 -31.29 11.81 14.45
N GLY A 97 -30.94 12.99 13.91
CA GLY A 97 -30.87 14.24 14.67
C GLY A 97 -29.87 14.32 15.83
N THR A 98 -28.95 13.37 16.01
CA THR A 98 -27.96 13.46 17.09
C THR A 98 -26.59 12.92 16.71
N GLU A 99 -25.59 13.76 16.96
CA GLU A 99 -24.15 13.59 16.74
C GLU A 99 -23.51 12.62 17.75
N THR A 100 -24.33 11.89 18.53
CA THR A 100 -23.92 11.01 19.63
C THR A 100 -24.81 9.77 19.78
N THR A 101 -25.59 9.38 18.76
CA THR A 101 -26.36 8.14 18.87
C THR A 101 -25.41 6.95 18.84
N ASP A 102 -25.32 6.26 19.96
CA ASP A 102 -24.75 4.92 20.03
C ASP A 102 -25.56 3.96 19.16
N ILE A 103 -24.89 3.33 18.19
CA ILE A 103 -25.48 2.34 17.29
C ILE A 103 -24.95 0.96 17.70
N PRO A 104 -25.81 0.08 18.24
CA PRO A 104 -25.43 -1.31 18.44
C PRO A 104 -25.33 -2.02 17.08
N VAL A 105 -24.21 -2.70 16.86
CA VAL A 105 -23.94 -3.47 15.65
C VAL A 105 -23.68 -4.91 16.06
N LYS A 106 -24.56 -5.81 15.63
CA LYS A 106 -24.33 -7.24 15.77
C LYS A 106 -23.38 -7.72 14.69
N TRP A 107 -22.57 -8.71 15.01
CA TRP A 107 -21.66 -9.34 14.07
C TRP A 107 -21.69 -10.86 14.26
N TYR A 108 -21.50 -11.58 13.15
CA TYR A 108 -21.50 -13.03 13.11
C TYR A 108 -20.35 -13.50 12.25
N LEU A 109 -19.68 -14.56 12.68
CA LEU A 109 -18.66 -15.30 11.94
C LEU A 109 -19.12 -16.75 11.81
N THR A 110 -18.99 -17.32 10.62
CA THR A 110 -19.53 -18.62 10.23
C THR A 110 -18.46 -19.42 9.50
N SER A 111 -18.56 -20.74 9.58
CA SER A 111 -17.62 -21.66 8.88
C SER A 111 -18.03 -22.01 7.44
N ASP A 112 -19.20 -21.54 7.00
CA ASP A 112 -19.79 -21.78 5.69
C ASP A 112 -20.39 -20.50 5.11
N VAL A 113 -20.47 -20.41 3.78
CA VAL A 113 -20.92 -19.19 3.10
C VAL A 113 -22.44 -19.01 3.18
N GLU A 114 -23.17 -20.09 3.43
CA GLU A 114 -24.61 -20.13 3.62
C GLU A 114 -25.07 -19.59 4.98
N LEU A 115 -24.12 -19.20 5.84
CA LEU A 115 -24.33 -18.62 7.17
C LEU A 115 -25.04 -19.56 8.17
N GLN A 116 -24.93 -20.87 8.00
CA GLN A 116 -25.64 -21.86 8.82
C GLN A 116 -24.93 -22.20 10.12
N ASN A 117 -23.58 -22.25 10.10
CA ASN A 117 -22.77 -22.68 11.23
C ASN A 117 -22.02 -21.48 11.81
N VAL A 118 -22.70 -20.72 12.68
CA VAL A 118 -22.09 -19.63 13.46
C VAL A 118 -21.06 -20.18 14.43
N VAL A 119 -19.81 -19.72 14.32
CA VAL A 119 -18.69 -20.11 15.17
C VAL A 119 -18.34 -19.05 16.22
N ALA A 120 -18.67 -17.79 15.94
CA ALA A 120 -18.53 -16.68 16.87
C ALA A 120 -19.54 -15.59 16.50
N GLU A 121 -20.03 -14.88 17.51
CA GLU A 121 -20.93 -13.74 17.33
C GLU A 121 -20.77 -12.76 18.50
N GLY A 122 -21.27 -11.55 18.31
CA GLY A 122 -21.30 -10.57 19.38
C GLY A 122 -21.94 -9.26 18.96
N GLU A 123 -21.77 -8.26 19.81
CA GLU A 123 -22.27 -6.91 19.59
C GLU A 123 -21.15 -5.90 19.85
N PHE A 124 -21.14 -4.83 19.07
CA PHE A 124 -20.25 -3.70 19.22
C PHE A 124 -21.04 -2.40 19.08
N THR A 125 -20.92 -1.51 20.06
CA THR A 125 -21.54 -0.18 19.98
C THR A 125 -20.58 0.80 19.34
N THR A 126 -21.00 1.45 18.26
CA THR A 126 -20.23 2.49 17.57
C THR A 126 -20.96 3.83 17.55
N ASN A 127 -20.22 4.92 17.41
CA ASN A 127 -20.75 6.28 17.41
C ASN A 127 -19.81 7.23 16.65
N ALA A 128 -20.12 8.54 16.67
CA ALA A 128 -19.40 9.54 15.89
C ALA A 128 -17.94 9.76 16.33
N ASP A 129 -17.57 9.41 17.57
CA ASP A 129 -16.20 9.60 18.08
C ASP A 129 -15.19 8.76 17.30
N ARG A 130 -15.62 7.64 16.71
CA ARG A 130 -14.83 6.74 15.86
C ARG A 130 -15.36 6.61 14.44
N ASP A 131 -16.13 7.61 13.99
CA ASP A 131 -16.79 7.64 12.69
C ASP A 131 -17.70 6.45 12.38
N PHE A 132 -18.37 5.93 13.39
CA PHE A 132 -19.27 4.78 13.29
C PHE A 132 -18.61 3.52 12.69
N THR A 133 -17.28 3.43 12.78
CA THR A 133 -16.51 2.24 12.40
C THR A 133 -16.67 1.17 13.46
N VAL A 134 -16.66 -0.08 13.03
CA VAL A 134 -16.71 -1.28 13.87
C VAL A 134 -15.46 -2.08 13.55
N LYS A 135 -14.68 -2.42 14.58
CA LYS A 135 -13.46 -3.21 14.44
C LYS A 135 -13.39 -4.21 15.59
N ILE A 136 -13.36 -5.50 15.28
CA ILE A 136 -13.39 -6.59 16.27
C ILE A 136 -12.24 -7.55 15.98
N ASP A 137 -11.45 -7.88 17.01
CA ASP A 137 -10.49 -8.98 16.96
C ASP A 137 -11.19 -10.28 17.39
N VAL A 138 -11.64 -11.07 16.43
CA VAL A 138 -12.37 -12.31 16.70
C VAL A 138 -11.35 -13.38 17.06
N VAL A 139 -11.36 -13.83 18.32
CA VAL A 139 -10.39 -14.79 18.88
C VAL A 139 -10.94 -16.21 18.99
N GLY A 140 -10.03 -17.18 19.20
CA GLY A 140 -10.39 -18.59 19.44
C GLY A 140 -10.74 -19.37 18.17
N LEU A 141 -10.28 -18.90 17.01
CA LEU A 141 -10.50 -19.49 15.70
C LEU A 141 -9.54 -20.64 15.43
N GLN A 142 -9.90 -21.51 14.49
CA GLN A 142 -9.00 -22.56 14.02
C GLN A 142 -7.98 -21.98 13.04
N PRO A 143 -6.72 -22.45 13.05
CA PRO A 143 -5.69 -22.00 12.13
C PRO A 143 -5.95 -22.44 10.70
N ASN A 144 -5.38 -21.71 9.73
CA ASN A 144 -5.47 -21.99 8.29
C ASN A 144 -6.91 -22.26 7.80
N THR A 145 -7.89 -21.56 8.38
CA THR A 145 -9.31 -21.82 8.17
C THR A 145 -9.97 -20.59 7.55
N THR A 146 -10.75 -20.83 6.50
CA THR A 146 -11.60 -19.81 5.90
C THR A 146 -12.89 -19.66 6.71
N TYR A 147 -13.28 -18.42 6.95
CA TYR A 147 -14.54 -18.06 7.58
C TYR A 147 -15.28 -17.00 6.77
N TYR A 148 -16.60 -16.90 6.98
CA TYR A 148 -17.45 -15.88 6.41
C TYR A 148 -18.10 -15.07 7.52
N TYR A 149 -18.26 -13.76 7.33
CA TYR A 149 -18.79 -12.87 8.36
C TYR A 149 -19.71 -11.82 7.78
N TYR A 150 -20.60 -11.30 8.61
CA TYR A 150 -21.43 -10.15 8.26
C TYR A 150 -21.83 -9.39 9.53
N PHE A 151 -22.32 -8.17 9.33
CA PHE A 151 -22.80 -7.27 10.37
C PHE A 151 -24.29 -6.99 10.18
N SER A 152 -24.98 -6.67 11.27
CA SER A 152 -26.38 -6.28 11.27
C SER A 152 -26.60 -5.06 12.17
N ALA A 153 -27.17 -4.00 11.60
CA ALA A 153 -27.53 -2.77 12.31
C ALA A 153 -28.63 -2.02 11.54
N LEU A 154 -29.44 -1.24 12.25
CA LEU A 154 -30.49 -0.39 11.67
C LEU A 154 -31.43 -1.17 10.69
N GLU A 155 -31.85 -2.36 11.11
CA GLU A 155 -32.74 -3.25 10.34
C GLU A 155 -32.20 -3.67 8.96
N ALA A 156 -30.87 -3.75 8.82
CA ALA A 156 -30.21 -4.18 7.60
C ALA A 156 -28.94 -4.99 7.90
N ASN A 157 -28.54 -5.82 6.93
CA ASN A 157 -27.29 -6.57 6.96
C ASN A 157 -26.23 -5.92 6.06
N SER A 158 -24.95 -6.12 6.38
CA SER A 158 -23.84 -5.85 5.47
C SER A 158 -23.73 -6.92 4.39
N LEU A 159 -22.86 -6.71 3.40
CA LEU A 159 -22.33 -7.81 2.58
C LEU A 159 -21.72 -8.90 3.48
N ILE A 160 -21.71 -10.14 2.97
CA ILE A 160 -20.91 -11.22 3.53
C ILE A 160 -19.46 -10.97 3.13
N GLY A 161 -18.55 -10.93 4.09
CA GLY A 161 -17.11 -10.95 3.85
C GLY A 161 -16.55 -12.36 4.02
N ARG A 162 -15.44 -12.64 3.36
CA ARG A 162 -14.60 -13.83 3.53
C ARG A 162 -13.30 -13.42 4.19
N THR A 163 -12.81 -14.25 5.09
CA THR A 163 -11.52 -14.08 5.72
C THR A 163 -10.82 -15.43 5.89
N LYS A 164 -9.55 -15.41 6.28
CA LYS A 164 -8.75 -16.62 6.52
C LYS A 164 -7.77 -16.38 7.66
N THR A 165 -7.71 -17.30 8.62
CA THR A 165 -6.69 -17.28 9.67
C THR A 165 -5.34 -17.77 9.14
N ALA A 166 -4.25 -17.27 9.71
CA ALA A 166 -2.91 -17.74 9.35
C ALA A 166 -2.74 -19.23 9.77
N PRO A 167 -1.86 -20.00 9.11
CA PRO A 167 -1.50 -21.33 9.59
C PRO A 167 -0.70 -21.24 10.89
N ASN A 168 -0.83 -22.27 11.72
CA ASN A 168 0.03 -22.45 12.89
C ASN A 168 1.40 -23.01 12.49
N GLU A 169 2.33 -23.08 13.44
CA GLU A 169 3.77 -23.34 13.27
C GLU A 169 4.17 -24.60 12.47
N THR A 170 3.26 -25.51 12.14
CA THR A 170 3.60 -26.81 11.52
C THR A 170 2.94 -27.09 10.16
N ASN A 171 2.13 -26.17 9.62
CA ASN A 171 1.13 -26.52 8.58
C ASN A 171 1.08 -25.60 7.34
N ALA A 172 2.18 -24.95 6.95
CA ALA A 172 2.21 -24.13 5.73
C ALA A 172 3.12 -24.75 4.65
N GLU A 173 2.53 -25.36 3.61
CA GLU A 173 3.29 -25.90 2.47
C GLU A 173 3.30 -24.95 1.26
N HIS A 174 2.26 -24.13 1.14
CA HIS A 174 2.05 -23.26 -0.02
C HIS A 174 1.26 -22.02 0.39
N LEU A 175 1.89 -20.85 0.29
CA LEU A 175 1.26 -19.55 0.53
C LEU A 175 1.19 -18.72 -0.76
N LYS A 176 0.18 -17.85 -0.85
CA LYS A 176 0.02 -16.88 -1.93
C LYS A 176 -0.50 -15.56 -1.41
N PHE A 177 0.13 -14.46 -1.82
CA PHE A 177 -0.29 -13.10 -1.47
C PHE A 177 -0.39 -12.25 -2.72
N ALA A 178 -1.36 -11.34 -2.78
CA ALA A 178 -1.25 -10.18 -3.67
C ALA A 178 -0.51 -9.07 -2.94
N VAL A 179 0.42 -8.39 -3.60
CA VAL A 179 1.18 -7.27 -3.04
C VAL A 179 0.89 -6.02 -3.87
N VAL A 180 0.55 -4.93 -3.19
CA VAL A 180 0.01 -3.68 -3.79
C VAL A 180 0.50 -2.43 -3.05
N SER A 181 0.47 -1.29 -3.73
CA SER A 181 0.63 0.05 -3.14
C SER A 181 0.03 1.12 -4.06
N CYS A 182 0.02 2.38 -3.61
CA CYS A 182 -0.12 3.57 -4.46
C CYS A 182 -1.39 3.56 -5.32
N GLN A 183 -2.52 3.88 -4.68
CA GLN A 183 -3.85 3.84 -5.29
C GLN A 183 -4.49 5.25 -5.37
N ASN A 184 -3.82 6.24 -5.97
CA ASN A 184 -4.39 7.60 -6.08
C ASN A 184 -5.74 7.60 -6.81
N TYR A 185 -6.80 8.01 -6.10
CA TYR A 185 -8.18 7.96 -6.59
C TYR A 185 -8.45 8.85 -7.81
N GLU A 186 -7.76 10.00 -7.92
CA GLU A 186 -7.92 10.92 -9.05
C GLU A 186 -7.17 10.44 -10.31
N ALA A 187 -6.15 9.59 -10.12
CA ALA A 187 -5.28 9.13 -11.20
C ALA A 187 -5.86 7.96 -11.98
N GLY A 188 -6.73 7.15 -11.37
CA GLY A 188 -7.21 5.95 -12.04
C GLY A 188 -8.37 5.23 -11.37
N TYR A 189 -8.93 4.29 -12.15
CA TYR A 189 -9.83 3.26 -11.65
C TYR A 189 -9.03 2.12 -11.04
N PHE A 190 -9.51 1.60 -9.93
CA PHE A 190 -8.89 0.53 -9.15
C PHE A 190 -9.12 -0.86 -9.78
N ASN A 191 -8.89 -1.00 -11.09
CA ASN A 191 -9.16 -2.21 -11.86
C ASN A 191 -8.39 -3.42 -11.32
N ALA A 192 -7.15 -3.22 -10.88
CA ALA A 192 -6.30 -4.26 -10.29
C ALA A 192 -6.95 -4.93 -9.08
N PHE A 193 -7.58 -4.17 -8.17
CA PHE A 193 -8.32 -4.74 -7.05
C PHE A 193 -9.51 -5.62 -7.48
N GLY A 194 -10.14 -5.29 -8.62
CA GLY A 194 -11.20 -6.10 -9.19
C GLY A 194 -10.72 -7.48 -9.63
N ARG A 195 -9.46 -7.57 -10.11
CA ARG A 195 -8.83 -8.84 -10.49
C ARG A 195 -8.31 -9.62 -9.27
N ILE A 196 -7.74 -8.92 -8.28
CA ILE A 196 -7.37 -9.51 -6.98
C ILE A 196 -8.59 -10.14 -6.30
N ALA A 197 -9.75 -9.47 -6.34
CA ALA A 197 -10.99 -9.99 -5.79
C ALA A 197 -11.48 -11.27 -6.48
N ASP A 198 -11.16 -11.49 -7.75
CA ASP A 198 -11.54 -12.68 -8.52
C ASP A 198 -10.66 -13.90 -8.19
N ARG A 199 -9.56 -13.71 -7.46
CA ARG A 199 -8.66 -14.80 -7.04
C ARG A 199 -9.16 -15.42 -5.74
N ASN A 200 -9.34 -16.74 -5.71
CA ASN A 200 -9.74 -17.48 -4.51
C ASN A 200 -8.59 -18.30 -3.88
N ASP A 201 -7.38 -18.17 -4.43
CA ASP A 201 -6.19 -18.90 -4.03
C ASP A 201 -5.23 -18.09 -3.14
N LEU A 202 -5.60 -16.86 -2.76
CA LEU A 202 -4.79 -15.99 -1.89
C LEU A 202 -5.04 -16.29 -0.41
N ASP A 203 -4.00 -16.14 0.41
CA ASP A 203 -4.10 -16.15 1.86
C ASP A 203 -4.40 -14.76 2.42
N ALA A 204 -3.81 -13.71 1.84
CA ALA A 204 -4.07 -12.31 2.18
C ALA A 204 -3.62 -11.36 1.05
N VAL A 205 -3.96 -10.08 1.19
CA VAL A 205 -3.40 -8.96 0.42
C VAL A 205 -2.44 -8.18 1.31
N VAL A 206 -1.22 -7.91 0.84
CA VAL A 206 -0.25 -7.04 1.52
C VAL A 206 -0.28 -5.66 0.85
N HIS A 207 -0.65 -4.63 1.60
CA HIS A 207 -0.66 -3.24 1.13
C HIS A 207 0.50 -2.47 1.75
N LEU A 208 1.41 -1.97 0.92
CA LEU A 208 2.69 -1.41 1.35
C LEU A 208 2.67 0.10 1.63
N GLY A 209 1.54 0.76 1.36
CA GLY A 209 1.27 2.15 1.73
C GLY A 209 0.71 2.95 0.57
N ASP A 210 0.47 4.23 0.78
CA ASP A 210 -0.28 5.11 -0.12
C ASP A 210 -1.69 4.60 -0.42
N TYR A 211 -2.36 4.13 0.62
CA TYR A 211 -3.75 3.72 0.58
C TYR A 211 -4.66 4.92 0.28
N ILE A 212 -4.29 6.11 0.75
CA ILE A 212 -4.89 7.38 0.36
C ILE A 212 -3.80 8.35 -0.09
N TYR A 213 -4.19 9.39 -0.81
CA TYR A 213 -3.40 10.61 -1.02
C TYR A 213 -4.06 11.76 -0.25
N GLU A 214 -3.26 12.70 0.26
CA GLU A 214 -3.67 13.79 1.14
C GLU A 214 -4.12 15.05 0.39
N TYR A 215 -3.66 15.18 -0.85
CA TYR A 215 -3.77 16.40 -1.65
C TYR A 215 -5.19 16.94 -1.82
N GLY A 216 -5.29 18.23 -2.10
CA GLY A 216 -6.49 18.82 -2.70
C GLY A 216 -6.75 18.31 -4.12
N LYS A 217 -8.00 18.44 -4.57
CA LYS A 217 -8.45 18.09 -5.92
C LYS A 217 -7.58 18.74 -6.99
N GLY A 218 -7.21 17.97 -8.00
CA GLY A 218 -6.51 18.49 -9.17
C GLY A 218 -5.00 18.71 -8.98
N THR A 219 -4.42 18.28 -7.85
CA THR A 219 -3.02 18.57 -7.51
C THR A 219 -2.05 17.55 -8.09
N TYR A 220 -2.23 16.26 -7.80
CA TYR A 220 -1.30 15.19 -8.18
C TYR A 220 -2.02 14.08 -8.95
N GLY A 221 -1.51 13.74 -10.13
CA GLY A 221 -2.09 12.70 -11.00
C GLY A 221 -3.58 12.90 -11.28
N ALA A 222 -4.04 14.14 -11.50
CA ALA A 222 -5.47 14.47 -11.48
C ALA A 222 -5.96 15.10 -12.80
N ASN A 223 -7.28 15.34 -12.89
CA ASN A 223 -7.98 15.89 -14.06
C ASN A 223 -7.87 15.04 -15.35
N LEU A 224 -7.50 13.76 -15.21
CA LEU A 224 -7.41 12.80 -16.31
C LEU A 224 -8.75 12.09 -16.56
N ILE A 225 -9.56 11.95 -15.51
CA ILE A 225 -10.85 11.25 -15.48
C ILE A 225 -11.85 11.99 -14.58
N GLU A 226 -13.13 11.68 -14.70
CA GLU A 226 -14.22 12.22 -13.85
C GLU A 226 -14.23 11.56 -12.46
N ARG A 227 -13.10 11.67 -11.75
CA ARG A 227 -12.92 11.28 -10.36
C ARG A 227 -12.16 12.39 -9.66
N SER A 228 -12.69 12.87 -8.54
CA SER A 228 -12.05 13.95 -7.80
C SER A 228 -11.98 13.68 -6.31
N HIS A 229 -10.92 14.18 -5.69
CA HIS A 229 -10.72 14.09 -4.26
C HIS A 229 -11.80 14.83 -3.48
N GLN A 230 -12.15 14.24 -2.34
CA GLN A 230 -13.06 14.80 -1.34
C GLN A 230 -12.41 14.68 0.05
N PRO A 231 -12.41 15.76 0.87
CA PRO A 231 -12.75 17.13 0.46
C PRO A 231 -11.83 17.61 -0.68
N GLU A 232 -12.25 18.66 -1.40
CA GLU A 232 -11.50 19.20 -2.55
C GLU A 232 -10.20 19.91 -2.12
N THR A 233 -9.98 20.11 -0.82
CA THR A 233 -8.77 20.71 -0.26
C THR A 233 -7.82 19.66 0.31
N GLU A 234 -6.58 20.08 0.58
CA GLU A 234 -5.63 19.36 1.43
C GLU A 234 -6.33 18.87 2.72
N ILE A 235 -6.07 17.62 3.13
CA ILE A 235 -6.68 17.04 4.32
C ILE A 235 -5.86 17.34 5.58
N LEU A 236 -6.48 18.03 6.55
CA LEU A 236 -5.77 18.51 7.74
C LEU A 236 -6.48 18.11 9.04
N THR A 237 -7.80 17.96 9.01
CA THR A 237 -8.61 17.66 10.20
C THR A 237 -9.09 16.21 10.21
N VAL A 238 -9.50 15.72 11.39
CA VAL A 238 -10.11 14.37 11.54
C VAL A 238 -11.25 14.16 10.53
N ALA A 239 -12.08 15.17 10.29
CA ALA A 239 -13.18 15.09 9.33
C ALA A 239 -12.68 14.95 7.88
N ASP A 240 -11.59 15.63 7.52
CA ASP A 240 -11.01 15.57 6.17
C ASP A 240 -10.43 14.20 5.89
N TYR A 241 -9.60 13.67 6.81
CA TYR A 241 -9.03 12.33 6.68
C TYR A 241 -10.12 11.26 6.61
N ARG A 242 -11.14 11.31 7.48
CA ARG A 242 -12.27 10.35 7.44
C ARG A 242 -13.03 10.44 6.11
N THR A 243 -13.20 11.65 5.56
CA THR A 243 -13.83 11.86 4.25
C THR A 243 -12.98 11.26 3.12
N ARG A 244 -11.66 11.41 3.19
CA ARG A 244 -10.74 10.83 2.20
C ARG A 244 -10.75 9.30 2.22
N TYR A 245 -10.62 8.70 3.40
CA TYR A 245 -10.76 7.24 3.55
C TYR A 245 -12.13 6.74 3.06
N SER A 246 -13.19 7.46 3.42
CA SER A 246 -14.55 7.16 2.94
C SER A 246 -14.60 7.14 1.42
N LEU A 247 -14.08 8.17 0.74
CA LEU A 247 -14.07 8.25 -0.73
C LEU A 247 -13.39 7.03 -1.35
N TYR A 248 -12.18 6.71 -0.91
CA TYR A 248 -11.42 5.58 -1.44
C TYR A 248 -12.15 4.25 -1.20
N ARG A 249 -12.70 4.07 0.01
CA ARG A 249 -13.49 2.89 0.40
C ARG A 249 -14.86 2.77 -0.26
N LEU A 250 -15.31 3.77 -1.02
CA LEU A 250 -16.51 3.68 -1.85
C LEU A 250 -16.23 3.11 -3.24
N ASP A 251 -14.96 2.95 -3.64
CA ASP A 251 -14.62 2.29 -4.90
C ASP A 251 -15.09 0.83 -4.89
N HIS A 252 -15.81 0.45 -5.94
CA HIS A 252 -16.42 -0.87 -6.06
C HIS A 252 -15.38 -2.01 -6.03
N ASN A 253 -14.27 -1.85 -6.75
CA ASN A 253 -13.25 -2.90 -6.85
C ASN A 253 -12.46 -3.04 -5.55
N LEU A 254 -12.15 -1.93 -4.88
CA LEU A 254 -11.52 -1.97 -3.55
C LEU A 254 -12.43 -2.61 -2.50
N ARG A 255 -13.73 -2.27 -2.48
CA ARG A 255 -14.71 -2.95 -1.61
C ARG A 255 -14.73 -4.46 -1.86
N ARG A 256 -14.74 -4.89 -3.12
CA ARG A 256 -14.70 -6.32 -3.47
C ARG A 256 -13.43 -7.00 -3.00
N ALA A 257 -12.25 -6.39 -3.18
CA ALA A 257 -11.01 -6.99 -2.70
C ALA A 257 -11.03 -7.19 -1.17
N HIS A 258 -11.45 -6.17 -0.42
CA HIS A 258 -11.60 -6.25 1.04
C HIS A 258 -12.68 -7.22 1.50
N GLN A 259 -13.74 -7.40 0.70
CA GLN A 259 -14.77 -8.39 0.96
C GLN A 259 -14.22 -9.81 0.84
N GLN A 260 -13.31 -10.07 -0.09
CA GLN A 260 -12.86 -11.43 -0.41
C GLN A 260 -11.63 -11.89 0.39
N HIS A 261 -10.82 -10.97 0.90
CA HIS A 261 -9.49 -11.28 1.45
C HIS A 261 -9.18 -10.51 2.73
N PRO A 262 -8.43 -11.10 3.66
CA PRO A 262 -7.81 -10.33 4.73
C PRO A 262 -6.69 -9.44 4.18
N PHE A 263 -6.63 -8.20 4.66
CA PHE A 263 -5.58 -7.23 4.32
C PHE A 263 -4.56 -7.13 5.45
N ILE A 264 -3.29 -7.11 5.09
CA ILE A 264 -2.16 -6.82 5.97
C ILE A 264 -1.57 -5.52 5.47
N THR A 265 -1.77 -4.44 6.21
CA THR A 265 -1.40 -3.11 5.75
C THR A 265 -0.30 -2.48 6.59
N ILE A 266 0.51 -1.67 5.93
CA ILE A 266 1.36 -0.66 6.53
C ILE A 266 1.09 0.65 5.81
N TRP A 267 1.24 1.78 6.48
CA TRP A 267 1.19 3.09 5.83
C TRP A 267 2.52 3.41 5.16
N ASP A 268 2.47 4.35 4.25
CA ASP A 268 3.60 5.12 3.77
C ASP A 268 3.39 6.60 4.13
N ASP A 269 3.89 7.54 3.33
CA ASP A 269 3.85 8.96 3.61
C ASP A 269 2.52 9.60 3.28
N HIS A 270 1.84 9.20 2.21
CA HIS A 270 0.60 9.86 1.79
C HIS A 270 -0.61 9.59 2.69
N GLU A 271 -0.51 8.62 3.62
CA GLU A 271 -1.42 8.56 4.77
C GLU A 271 -1.32 9.79 5.69
N PHE A 272 -0.25 10.58 5.58
CA PHE A 272 0.05 11.76 6.38
C PHE A 272 0.22 13.00 5.50
N ALA A 273 1.31 13.05 4.74
CA ALA A 273 1.71 14.08 3.79
C ALA A 273 2.98 13.61 3.04
N ASN A 274 3.11 13.99 1.77
CA ASN A 274 4.24 13.64 0.90
C ASN A 274 5.61 13.83 1.57
N ASP A 275 6.49 12.84 1.39
CA ASP A 275 7.84 12.68 1.95
C ASP A 275 7.90 12.84 3.48
N SER A 276 6.88 12.36 4.20
CA SER A 276 6.85 12.50 5.65
C SER A 276 7.99 11.76 6.37
N TYR A 277 8.42 12.36 7.48
CA TYR A 277 9.39 11.83 8.41
C TYR A 277 8.91 12.10 9.85
N LYS A 278 9.68 11.67 10.86
CA LYS A 278 9.20 11.68 12.25
C LYS A 278 8.76 13.06 12.75
N ASP A 279 9.41 14.13 12.31
CA ASP A 279 9.23 15.51 12.81
C ASP A 279 8.68 16.50 11.76
N GLY A 280 8.41 16.06 10.52
CA GLY A 280 7.83 16.92 9.48
C GLY A 280 7.46 16.15 8.21
N ALA A 281 7.15 16.88 7.15
CA ALA A 281 6.92 16.36 5.79
C ALA A 281 7.21 17.44 4.76
N GLN A 282 7.48 17.04 3.51
CA GLN A 282 7.70 18.00 2.41
C GLN A 282 6.41 18.77 2.12
N ASN A 283 5.26 18.08 2.08
CA ASN A 283 3.96 18.70 1.85
C ASN A 283 3.26 19.08 3.17
N HIS A 284 3.98 19.77 4.06
CA HIS A 284 3.37 20.33 5.27
C HIS A 284 3.97 21.67 5.68
N THR A 285 3.14 22.60 6.14
CA THR A 285 3.60 23.89 6.67
C THR A 285 2.87 24.28 7.96
N ASP A 286 3.60 24.20 9.09
CA ASP A 286 3.10 24.49 10.44
C ASP A 286 2.31 25.82 10.54
N SER A 287 2.81 26.87 9.88
CA SER A 287 2.25 28.22 9.97
C SER A 287 0.88 28.39 9.31
N THR A 288 0.51 27.48 8.40
CA THR A 288 -0.74 27.55 7.62
C THR A 288 -1.66 26.37 7.86
N GLU A 289 -1.12 25.22 8.28
CA GLU A 289 -1.84 23.94 8.33
C GLU A 289 -2.02 23.39 9.76
N GLY A 290 -1.54 24.11 10.77
CA GLY A 290 -1.47 23.60 12.14
C GLY A 290 -0.20 22.79 12.37
N SER A 291 0.03 22.31 13.60
CA SER A 291 1.29 21.62 13.90
C SER A 291 1.39 20.25 13.24
N TRP A 292 2.58 19.87 12.79
CA TRP A 292 2.84 18.51 12.29
C TRP A 292 2.43 17.42 13.28
N ALA A 293 2.68 17.66 14.58
CA ALA A 293 2.33 16.72 15.63
C ALA A 293 0.82 16.44 15.67
N ASP A 294 -0.02 17.46 15.48
CA ASP A 294 -1.47 17.30 15.42
C ASP A 294 -1.90 16.55 14.16
N ARG A 295 -1.39 16.93 12.98
CA ARG A 295 -1.71 16.25 11.70
C ARG A 295 -1.31 14.76 11.75
N LYS A 296 -0.12 14.47 12.28
CA LYS A 296 0.36 13.10 12.51
C LYS A 296 -0.55 12.31 13.45
N ALA A 297 -0.96 12.90 14.58
CA ALA A 297 -1.85 12.23 15.52
C ALA A 297 -3.23 11.94 14.91
N ILE A 298 -3.77 12.90 14.14
CA ILE A 298 -5.04 12.77 13.41
C ILE A 298 -4.96 11.63 12.38
N SER A 299 -3.91 11.60 11.56
CA SER A 299 -3.72 10.53 10.57
C SER A 299 -3.65 9.15 11.23
N LYS A 300 -2.83 8.98 12.28
CA LYS A 300 -2.75 7.70 13.03
C LYS A 300 -4.11 7.27 13.58
N GLN A 301 -4.88 8.21 14.14
CA GLN A 301 -6.22 7.92 14.63
C GLN A 301 -7.13 7.42 13.51
N VAL A 302 -7.21 8.15 12.39
CA VAL A 302 -8.12 7.80 11.29
C VAL A 302 -7.69 6.51 10.58
N TYR A 303 -6.37 6.28 10.42
CA TYR A 303 -5.85 5.01 9.92
C TYR A 303 -6.32 3.84 10.79
N ASP A 304 -6.20 3.96 12.12
CA ASP A 304 -6.67 2.93 13.04
C ASP A 304 -8.20 2.69 12.94
N GLU A 305 -8.98 3.76 12.76
CA GLU A 305 -10.43 3.67 12.58
C GLU A 305 -10.83 2.92 11.30
N TRP A 306 -10.14 3.19 10.19
CA TRP A 306 -10.57 2.78 8.85
C TRP A 306 -9.87 1.55 8.29
N MET A 307 -8.73 1.15 8.86
CA MET A 307 -7.96 0.00 8.39
C MET A 307 -8.20 -1.24 9.27
N PRO A 308 -8.30 -2.45 8.69
CA PRO A 308 -8.58 -3.68 9.45
C PRO A 308 -7.33 -4.23 10.15
N ILE A 309 -6.60 -3.37 10.86
CA ILE A 309 -5.38 -3.71 11.60
C ILE A 309 -5.62 -3.77 13.10
N ARG A 310 -4.80 -4.54 13.82
CA ARG A 310 -4.75 -4.47 15.29
C ARG A 310 -4.08 -3.18 15.72
N THR A 311 -4.77 -2.43 16.58
CA THR A 311 -4.22 -1.26 17.26
C THR A 311 -3.08 -1.69 18.18
N GLN A 312 -1.92 -1.05 18.04
CA GLN A 312 -0.74 -1.31 18.86
C GLN A 312 -0.26 -0.02 19.53
N ASN A 313 0.41 -0.15 20.68
CA ASN A 313 0.88 1.01 21.44
C ASN A 313 2.19 1.63 20.89
N THR A 314 2.90 0.94 19.99
CA THR A 314 4.28 1.25 19.59
C THR A 314 4.45 1.48 18.08
N GLY A 315 3.41 1.99 17.40
CA GLY A 315 3.34 2.03 15.94
C GLY A 315 2.71 0.76 15.36
N ILE A 316 2.69 0.61 14.03
CA ILE A 316 2.01 -0.51 13.36
C ILE A 316 2.95 -1.56 12.76
N TYR A 317 4.27 -1.40 12.89
CA TYR A 317 5.23 -2.45 12.54
C TYR A 317 4.99 -3.69 13.41
N ARG A 318 5.07 -4.88 12.80
CA ARG A 318 4.70 -6.16 13.44
C ARG A 318 5.18 -7.35 12.65
N VAL A 319 5.17 -8.52 13.29
CA VAL A 319 5.38 -9.81 12.61
C VAL A 319 4.05 -10.54 12.53
N ILE A 320 3.75 -11.12 11.37
CA ILE A 320 2.66 -12.07 11.18
C ILE A 320 3.28 -13.40 10.72
N ASN A 321 3.17 -14.41 11.56
CA ASN A 321 3.71 -15.74 11.27
C ASN A 321 2.70 -16.55 10.45
N TYR A 322 3.14 -17.06 9.30
CA TYR A 322 2.43 -18.03 8.48
C TYR A 322 3.10 -19.39 8.60
N GLY A 323 2.88 -20.02 9.75
CA GLY A 323 3.45 -21.32 10.09
C GLY A 323 4.98 -21.32 10.07
N ASN A 324 5.56 -22.44 9.66
CA ASN A 324 7.01 -22.59 9.48
C ASN A 324 7.52 -22.00 8.15
N LEU A 325 6.63 -21.62 7.22
CA LEU A 325 7.04 -21.26 5.87
C LEU A 325 7.44 -19.80 5.75
N MET A 326 6.72 -18.89 6.39
CA MET A 326 6.98 -17.46 6.25
C MET A 326 6.76 -16.71 7.55
N ASP A 327 7.73 -15.88 7.92
CA ASP A 327 7.51 -14.73 8.79
C ASP A 327 7.38 -13.47 7.94
N LEU A 328 6.22 -12.81 7.98
CA LEU A 328 6.02 -11.51 7.36
C LEU A 328 6.30 -10.41 8.38
N ILE A 329 7.43 -9.73 8.22
CA ILE A 329 7.94 -8.68 9.10
C ILE A 329 7.60 -7.32 8.45
N MET A 330 6.52 -6.69 8.90
CA MET A 330 6.11 -5.36 8.42
C MET A 330 6.88 -4.28 9.19
N ILE A 331 7.58 -3.39 8.49
CA ILE A 331 8.34 -2.27 9.07
C ILE A 331 7.73 -0.92 8.67
N ASP A 332 8.02 0.12 9.46
CA ASP A 332 7.60 1.51 9.20
C ASP A 332 8.83 2.34 8.88
N THR A 333 8.92 2.86 7.66
CA THR A 333 10.06 3.68 7.20
C THR A 333 9.78 5.17 7.14
N ARG A 334 8.67 5.65 7.73
CA ARG A 334 8.24 7.05 7.66
C ARG A 334 8.17 7.73 9.02
N ILE A 335 7.23 7.33 9.88
CA ILE A 335 6.76 8.23 10.95
C ILE A 335 7.36 7.93 12.33
N GLU A 336 7.79 6.70 12.59
CA GLU A 336 8.28 6.32 13.92
C GLU A 336 9.73 6.78 14.18
N GLY A 337 10.63 6.61 13.20
CA GLY A 337 12.07 6.78 13.43
C GLY A 337 12.83 7.62 12.41
N ARG A 338 12.23 7.90 11.25
CA ARG A 338 12.93 8.46 10.10
C ARG A 338 13.44 9.88 10.33
N ASP A 339 14.72 10.11 10.10
CA ASP A 339 15.28 11.46 9.95
C ASP A 339 14.86 12.07 8.61
N GLU A 340 14.77 13.39 8.49
CA GLU A 340 14.51 14.06 7.20
C GLU A 340 15.53 13.66 6.12
N GLN A 341 15.05 13.47 4.90
CA GLN A 341 15.84 13.10 3.74
C GLN A 341 16.87 14.19 3.43
N ILE A 342 18.07 13.79 3.01
CA ILE A 342 19.07 14.74 2.51
C ILE A 342 19.10 14.58 0.99
N ASN A 343 18.53 15.56 0.29
CA ASN A 343 18.43 15.59 -1.17
C ASN A 343 19.71 16.17 -1.80
N ASP A 344 20.85 15.63 -1.38
CA ASP A 344 22.19 15.97 -1.88
C ASP A 344 23.15 14.81 -1.60
N VAL A 345 23.42 13.99 -2.62
CA VAL A 345 24.35 12.86 -2.52
C VAL A 345 25.80 13.28 -2.28
N THR A 346 26.15 14.57 -2.40
CA THR A 346 27.50 15.06 -2.08
C THR A 346 27.62 15.49 -0.62
N ASN A 347 26.51 15.58 0.11
CA ASN A 347 26.50 16.04 1.48
C ASN A 347 27.02 14.94 2.44
N PRO A 348 28.14 15.16 3.16
CA PRO A 348 28.71 14.16 4.05
C PRO A 348 27.78 13.75 5.20
N LEU A 349 26.79 14.58 5.56
CA LEU A 349 25.81 14.23 6.60
C LEU A 349 24.87 13.10 6.17
N MET A 350 24.67 12.88 4.87
CA MET A 350 23.92 11.73 4.35
C MET A 350 24.58 10.41 4.78
N TYR A 351 25.91 10.41 4.87
CA TYR A 351 26.74 9.25 5.22
C TYR A 351 27.11 9.19 6.70
N ALA A 352 26.47 9.99 7.56
CA ALA A 352 26.74 9.97 8.99
C ALA A 352 26.22 8.67 9.61
N PRO A 353 26.98 8.02 10.52
CA PRO A 353 26.66 6.69 11.04
C PRO A 353 25.42 6.64 11.93
N ASN A 354 24.92 7.80 12.38
CA ASN A 354 23.75 7.94 13.23
C ASN A 354 22.49 8.35 12.46
N ARG A 355 22.55 8.54 11.14
CA ARG A 355 21.38 8.76 10.29
C ARG A 355 20.55 7.49 10.25
N THR A 356 19.24 7.64 10.38
CA THR A 356 18.36 6.47 10.47
C THR A 356 17.02 6.74 9.78
N LEU A 357 16.51 5.68 9.17
CA LEU A 357 15.20 5.59 8.54
C LEU A 357 14.22 4.83 9.46
N LEU A 358 14.68 3.78 10.17
CA LEU A 358 13.85 3.03 11.12
C LEU A 358 13.80 3.65 12.53
N GLY A 359 14.81 4.43 12.90
CA GLY A 359 15.06 4.79 14.30
C GLY A 359 15.61 3.62 15.11
N GLN A 360 16.27 3.93 16.24
CA GLN A 360 16.97 2.91 17.04
C GLN A 360 16.05 1.80 17.54
N THR A 361 14.89 2.15 18.12
CA THR A 361 13.96 1.19 18.74
C THR A 361 13.46 0.15 17.74
N GLN A 362 12.98 0.60 16.58
CA GLN A 362 12.45 -0.31 15.58
C GLN A 362 13.58 -1.08 14.88
N LYS A 363 14.74 -0.46 14.64
CA LYS A 363 15.91 -1.17 14.11
C LYS A 363 16.32 -2.33 15.01
N GLU A 364 16.46 -2.10 16.31
CA GLU A 364 16.79 -3.17 17.27
C GLU A 364 15.74 -4.28 17.27
N TRP A 365 14.45 -3.90 17.28
CA TRP A 365 13.34 -4.85 17.16
C TRP A 365 13.41 -5.64 15.85
N PHE A 366 13.67 -4.98 14.72
CA PHE A 366 13.71 -5.58 13.39
C PHE A 366 14.85 -6.59 13.30
N LEU A 367 16.06 -6.22 13.72
CA LEU A 367 17.21 -7.12 13.73
C LEU A 367 16.99 -8.31 14.69
N ASP A 368 16.33 -8.09 15.83
CA ASP A 368 15.93 -9.18 16.74
C ASP A 368 14.94 -10.15 16.07
N LYS A 369 13.91 -9.65 15.37
CA LYS A 369 12.94 -10.51 14.67
C LYS A 369 13.55 -11.24 13.49
N LEU A 370 14.37 -10.56 12.71
CA LEU A 370 15.06 -11.15 11.57
C LEU A 370 16.06 -12.23 12.01
N GLY A 371 16.88 -11.94 13.02
CA GLY A 371 17.92 -12.85 13.52
C GLY A 371 17.38 -14.07 14.27
N ASN A 372 16.24 -13.97 14.94
CA ASN A 372 15.63 -15.08 15.67
C ASN A 372 14.58 -15.86 14.86
N SER A 373 14.26 -15.44 13.63
CA SER A 373 13.26 -16.12 12.81
C SER A 373 13.74 -17.52 12.40
N THR A 374 12.91 -18.52 12.68
CA THR A 374 13.11 -19.92 12.25
C THR A 374 12.26 -20.29 11.04
N ALA A 375 11.43 -19.37 10.53
CA ALA A 375 10.65 -19.61 9.32
C ALA A 375 11.55 -19.78 8.09
N LYS A 376 11.07 -20.54 7.11
CA LYS A 376 11.80 -20.81 5.87
C LYS A 376 12.13 -19.54 5.11
N TRP A 377 11.15 -18.65 4.97
CA TRP A 377 11.27 -17.35 4.32
C TRP A 377 11.06 -16.24 5.35
N LYS A 378 11.94 -15.24 5.34
CA LYS A 378 11.75 -13.98 6.07
C LYS A 378 11.36 -12.92 5.06
N VAL A 379 10.07 -12.59 5.01
CA VAL A 379 9.53 -11.63 4.07
C VAL A 379 9.36 -10.31 4.78
N ILE A 380 9.93 -9.24 4.25
CA ILE A 380 9.93 -7.90 4.84
C ILE A 380 8.99 -7.04 4.03
N GLY A 381 7.89 -6.60 4.65
CA GLY A 381 6.98 -5.62 4.06
C GLY A 381 7.47 -4.21 4.41
N ASN A 382 7.80 -3.44 3.38
CA ASN A 382 8.50 -2.17 3.48
C ASN A 382 7.94 -1.21 2.40
N GLN A 383 8.06 0.09 2.65
CA GLN A 383 7.47 1.13 1.81
C GLN A 383 8.35 1.42 0.58
N VAL A 384 9.62 1.75 0.81
CA VAL A 384 10.53 2.35 -0.18
C VAL A 384 11.69 1.45 -0.61
N ILE A 385 12.19 1.60 -1.84
CA ILE A 385 13.22 0.71 -2.43
C ILE A 385 14.43 0.52 -1.52
N PHE A 386 14.72 -0.75 -1.17
CA PHE A 386 15.85 -1.14 -0.32
C PHE A 386 17.16 -1.19 -1.10
N SER A 387 17.13 -1.72 -2.32
CA SER A 387 18.30 -1.88 -3.18
C SER A 387 18.82 -0.55 -3.71
N GLU A 388 20.12 -0.48 -4.00
CA GLU A 388 20.72 0.69 -4.63
C GLU A 388 20.10 0.96 -6.02
N PHE A 389 19.80 2.21 -6.33
CA PHE A 389 19.15 2.63 -7.57
C PHE A 389 19.89 3.83 -8.18
N ASN A 390 20.83 3.55 -9.09
CA ASN A 390 21.64 4.59 -9.73
C ASN A 390 21.01 5.07 -11.04
N VAL A 391 20.77 6.38 -11.15
CA VAL A 391 20.20 7.04 -12.32
C VAL A 391 21.03 8.22 -12.85
N GLY A 392 22.18 8.53 -12.25
CA GLY A 392 23.00 9.69 -12.56
C GLY A 392 23.53 9.70 -14.00
N TRP A 393 23.63 8.52 -14.62
CA TRP A 393 23.94 8.37 -16.05
C TRP A 393 22.91 9.06 -16.97
N ALA A 394 21.66 9.23 -16.52
CA ALA A 394 20.59 9.87 -17.27
C ALA A 394 20.73 11.39 -17.34
N ALA A 395 21.60 12.01 -16.52
CA ALA A 395 21.73 13.46 -16.41
C ALA A 395 22.04 14.17 -17.75
N ALA A 396 22.80 13.49 -18.63
CA ALA A 396 23.11 14.01 -19.96
C ALA A 396 21.93 13.99 -20.94
N ALA A 397 20.90 13.16 -20.67
CA ALA A 397 19.70 13.04 -21.49
C ALA A 397 18.59 14.03 -21.08
N LEU A 398 18.69 14.64 -19.90
CA LEU A 398 17.72 15.61 -19.39
C LEU A 398 17.89 16.98 -20.05
N THR A 399 16.80 17.76 -20.07
CA THR A 399 16.77 19.12 -20.65
C THR A 399 16.18 20.11 -19.64
N PRO A 400 16.96 21.12 -19.18
CA PRO A 400 18.39 21.32 -19.45
C PRO A 400 19.27 20.19 -18.88
N PRO A 401 20.47 19.93 -19.43
CA PRO A 401 21.37 18.92 -18.89
C PRO A 401 21.67 19.18 -17.41
N GLN A 402 21.68 18.11 -16.62
CA GLN A 402 22.01 18.13 -15.20
C GLN A 402 23.35 17.43 -14.95
N THR A 403 23.87 17.51 -13.73
CA THR A 403 24.99 16.66 -13.30
C THR A 403 24.48 15.32 -12.76
N PRO A 404 25.29 14.24 -12.79
CA PRO A 404 24.91 12.97 -12.19
C PRO A 404 24.47 13.11 -10.72
N GLU A 405 25.19 13.93 -9.95
CA GLU A 405 24.86 14.21 -8.54
C GLU A 405 23.46 14.83 -8.40
N GLN A 406 23.10 15.75 -9.29
CA GLN A 406 21.78 16.40 -9.27
C GLN A 406 20.64 15.41 -9.53
N VAL A 407 20.82 14.49 -10.48
CA VAL A 407 19.80 13.48 -10.80
C VAL A 407 19.69 12.43 -9.70
N GLU A 408 20.81 12.01 -9.10
CA GLU A 408 20.79 11.00 -8.04
C GLU A 408 20.19 11.57 -6.74
N SER A 409 20.40 12.87 -6.51
CA SER A 409 19.81 13.59 -5.39
C SER A 409 18.29 13.75 -5.47
N THR A 410 17.63 13.38 -6.58
CA THR A 410 16.16 13.37 -6.66
C THR A 410 15.53 12.07 -6.18
N PHE A 411 16.32 11.01 -5.97
CA PHE A 411 15.83 9.69 -5.56
C PHE A 411 16.39 9.28 -4.20
N THR A 412 16.55 10.24 -3.28
CA THR A 412 17.08 9.99 -1.92
C THR A 412 16.00 9.71 -0.89
N ASP A 413 14.73 9.67 -1.31
CA ASP A 413 13.59 9.31 -0.44
C ASP A 413 13.44 7.78 -0.24
N ILE A 414 14.31 6.98 -0.86
CA ILE A 414 14.43 5.53 -0.65
C ILE A 414 15.60 5.19 0.29
N TRP A 415 15.97 3.90 0.42
CA TRP A 415 17.08 3.49 1.29
C TRP A 415 18.46 4.01 0.83
N ASP A 416 18.60 4.46 -0.43
CA ASP A 416 19.77 5.21 -0.90
C ASP A 416 20.00 6.51 -0.11
N GLY A 417 18.96 7.10 0.49
CA GLY A 417 19.02 8.24 1.42
C GLY A 417 19.69 7.95 2.76
N TYR A 418 19.84 6.66 3.12
CA TYR A 418 20.29 6.17 4.43
C TYR A 418 21.29 5.02 4.29
N PRO A 419 22.37 5.20 3.50
CA PRO A 419 23.21 4.11 3.03
C PRO A 419 23.95 3.39 4.16
N ILE A 420 24.30 4.09 5.26
CA ILE A 420 24.96 3.45 6.40
C ILE A 420 24.02 2.51 7.14
N GLU A 421 22.74 2.88 7.29
CA GLU A 421 21.77 1.98 7.92
C GLU A 421 21.46 0.77 7.04
N ARG A 422 21.33 0.98 5.72
CA ARG A 422 21.21 -0.11 4.75
C ARG A 422 22.39 -1.07 4.82
N ASP A 423 23.62 -0.54 4.77
CA ASP A 423 24.85 -1.32 4.87
C ASP A 423 24.88 -2.16 6.16
N ASN A 424 24.48 -1.59 7.30
CA ASN A 424 24.43 -2.31 8.59
C ASN A 424 23.41 -3.46 8.59
N ILE A 425 22.26 -3.31 7.93
CA ILE A 425 21.25 -4.37 7.82
C ILE A 425 21.77 -5.50 6.91
N ILE A 426 22.40 -5.16 5.79
CA ILE A 426 23.03 -6.13 4.88
C ILE A 426 24.17 -6.88 5.56
N ASP A 427 25.01 -6.17 6.31
CA ASP A 427 26.08 -6.77 7.12
C ASP A 427 25.50 -7.69 8.20
N PHE A 428 24.43 -7.28 8.89
CA PHE A 428 23.78 -8.12 9.88
C PHE A 428 23.27 -9.44 9.29
N MET A 429 22.64 -9.41 8.11
CA MET A 429 22.21 -10.64 7.42
C MET A 429 23.40 -11.53 7.07
N SER A 430 24.47 -10.94 6.54
CA SER A 430 25.69 -11.66 6.14
C SER A 430 26.41 -12.29 7.35
N ASP A 431 26.66 -11.49 8.39
CA ASP A 431 27.42 -11.87 9.58
C ASP A 431 26.72 -12.96 10.41
N ASN A 432 25.39 -13.00 10.35
CA ASN A 432 24.58 -14.01 11.04
C ASN A 432 24.11 -15.15 10.13
N SER A 433 24.56 -15.19 8.87
CA SER A 433 24.16 -16.22 7.89
C SER A 433 22.63 -16.37 7.77
N ILE A 434 21.94 -15.23 7.67
CA ILE A 434 20.48 -15.19 7.49
C ILE A 434 20.18 -15.29 6.00
N ASP A 435 19.62 -16.42 5.58
CA ASP A 435 19.22 -16.68 4.20
C ASP A 435 17.70 -16.57 4.01
N ASN A 436 17.26 -16.64 2.74
CA ASN A 436 15.85 -16.63 2.34
C ASN A 436 15.10 -15.37 2.77
N VAL A 437 15.79 -14.23 2.68
CA VAL A 437 15.22 -12.92 2.93
C VAL A 437 14.66 -12.33 1.64
N VAL A 438 13.42 -11.83 1.70
CA VAL A 438 12.74 -11.18 0.57
C VAL A 438 12.17 -9.85 1.02
N TRP A 439 12.51 -8.78 0.31
CA TRP A 439 11.93 -7.46 0.51
C TRP A 439 10.77 -7.23 -0.45
N LEU A 440 9.65 -6.73 0.07
CA LEU A 440 8.50 -6.27 -0.71
C LEU A 440 8.43 -4.75 -0.57
N THR A 441 8.28 -4.07 -1.70
CA THR A 441 8.38 -2.60 -1.77
C THR A 441 7.26 -1.98 -2.62
N GLY A 442 6.78 -0.79 -2.24
CA GLY A 442 5.85 0.07 -2.99
C GLY A 442 6.49 1.40 -3.41
N ASP A 443 5.82 2.53 -3.13
CA ASP A 443 6.27 3.95 -3.28
C ASP A 443 6.62 4.40 -4.71
N PHE A 444 7.52 3.71 -5.40
CA PHE A 444 8.20 4.21 -6.59
C PHE A 444 7.35 4.25 -7.87
N HIS A 445 6.09 3.83 -7.82
CA HIS A 445 5.16 3.74 -8.96
C HIS A 445 5.76 3.04 -10.19
N SER A 446 6.46 1.93 -9.96
CA SER A 446 7.14 1.16 -10.99
C SER A 446 7.40 -0.25 -10.51
N THR A 447 7.61 -1.15 -11.46
CA THR A 447 7.96 -2.54 -11.17
C THR A 447 9.46 -2.71 -11.18
N PHE A 448 9.98 -3.39 -10.16
CA PHE A 448 11.38 -3.80 -10.12
C PHE A 448 11.56 -5.18 -9.51
N ALA A 449 12.62 -5.86 -9.93
CA ALA A 449 13.14 -7.03 -9.24
C ALA A 449 14.66 -6.88 -9.07
N PHE A 450 15.16 -7.01 -7.84
CA PHE A 450 16.58 -6.87 -7.53
C PHE A 450 17.14 -8.10 -6.83
N ASP A 451 18.40 -8.38 -7.10
CA ASP A 451 19.25 -8.99 -6.08
C ASP A 451 19.66 -7.90 -5.09
N VAL A 452 19.52 -8.16 -3.80
CA VAL A 452 19.95 -7.23 -2.76
C VAL A 452 21.42 -7.50 -2.46
N ALA A 453 22.28 -6.55 -2.84
CA ALA A 453 23.71 -6.60 -2.55
C ALA A 453 24.14 -5.26 -1.94
N LYS A 454 25.19 -5.30 -1.09
CA LYS A 454 25.66 -4.11 -0.37
C LYS A 454 25.99 -2.95 -1.30
N ARG A 455 26.80 -3.24 -2.33
CA ARG A 455 27.31 -2.27 -3.31
C ARG A 455 27.37 -2.92 -4.68
N PRO A 456 26.26 -2.91 -5.43
CA PRO A 456 26.21 -3.61 -6.70
C PRO A 456 26.91 -2.85 -7.84
N SER A 457 27.03 -1.53 -7.74
CA SER A 457 27.47 -0.67 -8.83
C SER A 457 28.81 0.03 -8.56
N ILE A 458 29.46 0.47 -9.65
CA ILE A 458 30.60 1.40 -9.58
C ILE A 458 30.15 2.87 -9.62
N PHE A 459 28.86 3.15 -9.79
CA PHE A 459 28.33 4.52 -9.87
C PHE A 459 27.99 5.15 -8.50
N GLY A 460 28.10 4.40 -7.41
CA GLY A 460 27.80 4.91 -6.08
C GLY A 460 28.68 6.10 -5.68
N PHE A 461 28.06 7.16 -5.17
CA PHE A 461 28.77 8.33 -4.61
C PHE A 461 29.48 8.01 -3.30
N TYR A 462 29.05 6.93 -2.62
CA TYR A 462 29.65 6.42 -1.41
C TYR A 462 30.35 5.08 -1.66
N GLN A 463 31.68 5.08 -1.60
CA GLN A 463 32.52 3.88 -1.66
C GLN A 463 32.22 2.95 -2.86
N ALA A 464 32.48 3.43 -4.08
CA ALA A 464 32.31 2.74 -5.37
C ALA A 464 33.24 1.52 -5.59
N THR A 465 33.27 0.57 -4.65
CA THR A 465 33.93 -0.72 -4.79
C THR A 465 32.84 -1.80 -4.82
N PRO A 466 32.46 -2.29 -6.01
CA PRO A 466 31.39 -3.27 -6.14
C PRO A 466 31.72 -4.54 -5.37
N THR A 467 30.72 -5.08 -4.69
CA THR A 467 30.78 -6.35 -3.95
C THR A 467 29.93 -7.44 -4.57
N TYR A 468 29.39 -7.20 -5.77
CA TYR A 468 28.40 -8.04 -6.42
C TYR A 468 28.89 -8.53 -7.79
N ASN A 469 28.66 -9.81 -8.08
CA ASN A 469 28.94 -10.40 -9.39
C ASN A 469 27.62 -10.66 -10.15
N PRO A 470 27.28 -9.86 -11.17
CA PRO A 470 26.02 -10.02 -11.91
C PRO A 470 25.89 -11.32 -12.69
N ALA A 471 27.00 -12.01 -12.96
CA ALA A 471 26.97 -13.27 -13.70
C ALA A 471 26.64 -14.47 -12.81
N THR A 472 26.96 -14.40 -11.51
CA THR A 472 26.80 -15.52 -10.57
C THR A 472 25.80 -15.24 -9.45
N GLY A 473 25.50 -13.97 -9.17
CA GLY A 473 24.75 -13.54 -7.99
C GLY A 473 25.61 -13.45 -6.71
N GLU A 474 26.92 -13.75 -6.79
CA GLU A 474 27.81 -13.67 -5.62
C GLU A 474 27.79 -12.26 -5.03
N GLY A 475 27.63 -12.17 -3.70
CA GLY A 475 27.47 -10.90 -2.98
C GLY A 475 26.03 -10.47 -2.74
N ALA A 476 25.04 -11.17 -3.31
CA ALA A 476 23.64 -11.01 -2.95
C ALA A 476 23.31 -11.72 -1.62
N VAL A 477 22.52 -11.07 -0.78
CA VAL A 477 22.13 -11.55 0.56
C VAL A 477 20.62 -11.71 0.72
N ALA A 478 19.84 -11.12 -0.18
CA ALA A 478 18.39 -11.19 -0.23
C ALA A 478 17.93 -10.90 -1.66
N VAL A 479 16.62 -10.94 -1.89
CA VAL A 479 16.01 -10.41 -3.13
C VAL A 479 14.94 -9.38 -2.80
N GLU A 480 14.63 -8.50 -3.73
CA GLU A 480 13.61 -7.47 -3.57
C GLU A 480 12.66 -7.46 -4.76
N PHE A 481 11.36 -7.33 -4.46
CA PHE A 481 10.30 -7.17 -5.44
C PHE A 481 9.50 -5.89 -5.16
N ALA A 482 9.49 -4.98 -6.13
CA ALA A 482 8.67 -3.78 -6.07
C ALA A 482 7.37 -3.97 -6.87
N THR A 483 6.25 -3.60 -6.26
CA THR A 483 4.95 -3.57 -6.95
C THR A 483 4.82 -2.27 -7.73
N PRO A 484 4.23 -2.29 -8.94
CA PRO A 484 3.75 -1.08 -9.56
C PRO A 484 2.62 -0.48 -8.73
N SER A 485 2.23 0.75 -9.06
CA SER A 485 1.06 1.37 -8.47
C SER A 485 -0.23 0.68 -8.95
N ILE A 486 -1.27 0.73 -8.10
CA ILE A 486 -2.62 0.35 -8.50
C ILE A 486 -3.19 1.36 -9.49
N ALA A 487 -2.92 2.65 -9.28
CA ALA A 487 -3.48 3.74 -10.08
C ALA A 487 -2.65 5.04 -10.06
N SER A 488 -1.76 5.24 -9.09
CA SER A 488 -0.96 6.46 -9.01
C SER A 488 -0.04 6.63 -10.21
N ALA A 489 0.14 7.88 -10.68
CA ALA A 489 0.90 8.17 -11.90
C ALA A 489 2.30 7.52 -11.87
N ASN A 490 2.52 6.59 -12.78
CA ASN A 490 3.78 5.93 -13.07
C ASN A 490 4.73 6.87 -13.80
N PHE A 491 5.92 6.37 -14.16
CA PHE A 491 7.00 7.21 -14.63
C PHE A 491 6.67 7.91 -15.97
N ASP A 492 6.07 7.20 -16.93
CA ASP A 492 5.68 7.76 -18.23
C ASP A 492 4.63 8.87 -18.14
N GLU A 493 3.73 8.81 -17.17
CA GLU A 493 2.73 9.85 -16.94
C GLU A 493 3.34 11.12 -16.35
N ASN A 494 4.47 10.99 -15.66
CA ASN A 494 5.22 12.11 -15.10
C ASN A 494 6.25 12.71 -16.08
N VAL A 495 6.96 11.89 -16.87
CA VAL A 495 8.07 12.34 -17.73
C VAL A 495 7.82 12.20 -19.24
N GLY A 496 6.71 11.56 -19.62
CA GLY A 496 6.35 11.21 -20.99
C GLY A 496 6.89 9.85 -21.43
N ALA A 497 6.04 9.08 -22.13
CA ALA A 497 6.32 7.72 -22.59
C ALA A 497 7.62 7.55 -23.39
N ALA A 498 8.02 8.54 -24.20
CA ALA A 498 9.27 8.46 -24.96
C ALA A 498 10.51 8.52 -24.05
N THR A 499 10.46 9.36 -23.01
CA THR A 499 11.53 9.48 -22.02
C THR A 499 11.57 8.24 -21.16
N SER A 500 10.40 7.76 -20.70
CA SER A 500 10.31 6.54 -19.89
C SER A 500 10.87 5.33 -20.62
N ALA A 501 10.42 5.05 -21.84
CA ALA A 501 10.91 3.92 -22.63
C ALA A 501 12.43 3.99 -22.89
N ALA A 502 12.99 5.20 -23.08
CA ALA A 502 14.42 5.38 -23.25
C ALA A 502 15.19 5.12 -21.94
N LEU A 503 14.65 5.57 -20.80
CA LEU A 503 15.25 5.33 -19.49
C LEU A 503 15.19 3.85 -19.12
N GLU A 504 14.02 3.22 -19.20
CA GLU A 504 13.79 1.80 -18.92
C GLU A 504 14.72 0.92 -19.74
N PHE A 505 14.86 1.20 -21.04
CA PHE A 505 15.75 0.43 -21.91
C PHE A 505 17.21 0.46 -21.43
N GLN A 506 17.64 1.57 -20.81
CA GLN A 506 19.03 1.81 -20.47
C GLN A 506 19.38 1.56 -19.00
N ILE A 507 18.41 1.64 -18.08
CA ILE A 507 18.60 1.68 -16.62
C ILE A 507 19.28 0.46 -16.03
N ASN A 508 19.14 -0.71 -16.64
CA ASN A 508 19.80 -1.94 -16.22
C ASN A 508 20.62 -2.60 -17.34
N LYS A 509 21.04 -1.80 -18.34
CA LYS A 509 21.83 -2.26 -19.50
C LYS A 509 23.19 -1.56 -19.54
N PRO A 510 24.19 -2.15 -20.23
CA PRO A 510 25.45 -1.48 -20.49
C PRO A 510 25.25 -0.12 -21.16
N LEU A 511 25.88 0.92 -20.60
CA LEU A 511 25.81 2.28 -21.12
C LEU A 511 26.55 2.41 -22.46
N PRO A 512 26.10 3.33 -23.35
CA PRO A 512 26.84 3.69 -24.55
C PRO A 512 28.08 4.52 -24.22
N ALA A 513 28.91 4.78 -25.23
CA ALA A 513 30.06 5.68 -25.09
C ALA A 513 29.64 7.06 -24.52
N PRO A 514 30.44 7.67 -23.61
CA PRO A 514 31.80 7.29 -23.21
C PRO A 514 31.90 6.29 -22.04
N LEU A 515 30.79 5.88 -21.41
CA LEU A 515 30.76 4.93 -20.28
C LEU A 515 30.62 3.47 -20.75
N GLU A 516 31.16 3.17 -21.93
CA GLU A 516 30.84 1.98 -22.72
C GLU A 516 31.01 0.68 -21.93
N GLY A 517 29.95 -0.12 -21.88
CA GLY A 517 29.98 -1.48 -21.32
C GLY A 517 29.62 -1.58 -19.83
N ILE A 518 29.47 -0.46 -19.12
CA ILE A 518 29.14 -0.47 -17.70
C ILE A 518 27.62 -0.48 -17.52
N ASN A 519 27.09 -1.48 -16.80
CA ASN A 519 25.69 -1.49 -16.38
C ASN A 519 25.56 -0.70 -15.07
N PRO A 520 24.69 0.32 -14.99
CA PRO A 520 24.58 1.14 -13.79
C PRO A 520 23.87 0.45 -12.63
N ASN A 521 23.00 -0.53 -12.92
CA ASN A 521 22.26 -1.30 -11.93
C ASN A 521 22.35 -2.81 -12.24
N PRO A 522 23.54 -3.42 -12.10
CA PRO A 522 23.78 -4.81 -12.52
C PRO A 522 23.02 -5.86 -11.70
N HIS A 523 22.55 -5.49 -10.51
CA HIS A 523 21.71 -6.28 -9.61
C HIS A 523 20.21 -6.18 -9.92
N MET A 524 19.77 -5.14 -10.67
CA MET A 524 18.39 -5.00 -11.13
C MET A 524 18.14 -6.00 -12.28
N LYS A 525 17.25 -6.96 -12.03
CA LYS A 525 16.94 -8.07 -12.94
C LYS A 525 15.74 -7.79 -13.83
N PHE A 526 14.78 -7.04 -13.30
CA PHE A 526 13.57 -6.64 -14.01
C PHE A 526 13.24 -5.20 -13.70
N VAL A 527 12.68 -4.51 -14.69
CA VAL A 527 12.16 -3.16 -14.61
C VAL A 527 11.00 -3.02 -15.58
N ASP A 528 9.94 -2.37 -15.12
CA ASP A 528 8.87 -1.81 -15.94
C ASP A 528 8.43 -0.50 -15.29
N LEU A 529 8.59 0.61 -16.00
CA LEU A 529 8.38 1.95 -15.46
C LEU A 529 6.96 2.49 -15.68
N ASP A 530 6.14 1.77 -16.46
CA ASP A 530 4.96 2.36 -17.12
C ASP A 530 3.65 1.67 -16.70
N ARG A 531 3.63 0.35 -16.51
CA ARG A 531 2.36 -0.38 -16.37
C ARG A 531 1.87 -0.45 -14.92
N HIS A 532 0.58 -0.17 -14.71
CA HIS A 532 -0.12 -0.34 -13.43
C HIS A 532 -0.55 -1.77 -13.18
N GLY A 533 -0.61 -2.18 -11.92
CA GLY A 533 -1.00 -3.53 -11.56
C GLY A 533 -0.66 -3.92 -10.14
N TYR A 534 -0.22 -5.16 -9.99
CA TYR A 534 0.17 -5.77 -8.73
C TYR A 534 1.05 -7.00 -9.04
N PHE A 535 1.59 -7.65 -8.01
CA PHE A 535 2.14 -8.99 -8.19
C PHE A 535 1.57 -10.01 -7.22
N ILE A 536 1.60 -11.27 -7.65
CA ILE A 536 1.34 -12.43 -6.79
C ILE A 536 2.66 -12.99 -6.28
N LEU A 537 2.78 -13.09 -4.97
CA LEU A 537 3.90 -13.74 -4.28
C LEU A 537 3.52 -15.19 -3.96
N ASP A 538 4.07 -16.15 -4.71
CA ASP A 538 3.93 -17.59 -4.49
C ASP A 538 5.09 -18.09 -3.63
N ILE A 539 4.78 -18.74 -2.50
CA ILE A 539 5.79 -19.16 -1.52
C ILE A 539 5.63 -20.66 -1.26
N LYS A 540 6.71 -21.40 -1.48
CA LYS A 540 6.85 -22.83 -1.18
C LYS A 540 8.19 -23.08 -0.49
N GLU A 541 8.37 -24.26 0.08
CA GLU A 541 9.64 -24.59 0.75
C GLU A 541 10.85 -24.49 -0.20
N SER A 542 10.70 -24.89 -1.46
CA SER A 542 11.80 -24.93 -2.42
C SER A 542 12.12 -23.59 -3.10
N ALA A 543 11.15 -22.69 -3.21
CA ALA A 543 11.25 -21.45 -3.95
C ALA A 543 10.17 -20.44 -3.57
N LEU A 544 10.47 -19.17 -3.80
CA LEU A 544 9.54 -18.06 -3.73
C LEU A 544 9.60 -17.28 -5.05
N GLN A 545 8.43 -16.99 -5.62
CA GLN A 545 8.26 -16.37 -6.94
C GLN A 545 7.30 -15.18 -6.86
N ALA A 546 7.68 -14.07 -7.49
CA ALA A 546 6.80 -12.93 -7.76
C ALA A 546 6.35 -12.97 -9.22
N ASP A 547 5.04 -12.87 -9.46
CA ASP A 547 4.40 -12.83 -10.78
C ASP A 547 3.65 -11.51 -10.95
N TRP A 548 4.10 -10.63 -11.84
CA TRP A 548 3.44 -9.34 -12.08
C TRP A 548 2.26 -9.48 -13.03
N PHE A 549 1.15 -8.86 -12.67
CA PHE A 549 -0.07 -8.74 -13.45
C PHE A 549 -0.38 -7.28 -13.69
N PHE A 550 -0.56 -6.91 -14.96
CA PHE A 550 -0.80 -5.54 -15.38
C PHE A 550 -2.22 -5.38 -15.92
N VAL A 551 -2.88 -4.28 -15.56
CA VAL A 551 -4.19 -3.94 -16.14
C VAL A 551 -4.01 -3.25 -17.48
N ASP A 552 -4.94 -3.47 -18.41
CA ASP A 552 -4.85 -2.89 -19.76
C ASP A 552 -5.24 -1.41 -19.79
N LYS A 553 -5.94 -0.92 -18.77
CA LYS A 553 -6.42 0.45 -18.63
C LYS A 553 -6.42 0.89 -17.18
N VAL A 554 -5.96 2.11 -16.95
CA VAL A 554 -6.07 2.81 -15.65
C VAL A 554 -7.12 3.92 -15.68
N LEU A 555 -7.32 4.59 -16.82
CA LEU A 555 -8.25 5.71 -16.98
C LEU A 555 -9.71 5.31 -17.33
N GLU A 556 -10.00 4.02 -17.46
CA GLU A 556 -11.34 3.51 -17.72
C GLU A 556 -11.58 2.23 -16.91
N PRO A 557 -12.82 1.91 -16.50
CA PRO A 557 -13.14 0.62 -15.91
C PRO A 557 -12.75 -0.53 -16.85
N SER A 558 -12.06 -1.54 -16.31
CA SER A 558 -11.66 -2.74 -17.03
C SER A 558 -11.65 -3.97 -16.14
N GLU A 559 -11.96 -5.11 -16.75
CA GLU A 559 -11.88 -6.44 -16.14
C GLU A 559 -10.72 -7.27 -16.69
N ARG A 560 -9.82 -6.64 -17.46
CA ARG A 560 -8.70 -7.32 -18.11
C ARG A 560 -7.41 -7.08 -17.35
N GLU A 561 -6.63 -8.13 -17.24
CA GLU A 561 -5.23 -8.10 -16.87
C GLU A 561 -4.44 -9.02 -17.80
N GLU A 562 -3.14 -8.79 -17.88
CA GLU A 562 -2.18 -9.68 -18.50
C GLU A 562 -1.09 -10.06 -17.51
N PHE A 563 -0.63 -11.30 -17.60
CA PHE A 563 0.62 -11.69 -16.96
C PHE A 563 1.78 -11.03 -17.72
N GLY A 564 2.60 -10.28 -16.99
CA GLY A 564 3.80 -9.67 -17.54
C GLY A 564 4.99 -10.62 -17.48
N GLU A 565 5.62 -10.68 -16.31
CA GLU A 565 6.83 -11.47 -16.09
C GLU A 565 6.80 -12.09 -14.68
N GLY A 566 7.60 -13.14 -14.48
CA GLY A 566 7.79 -13.76 -13.17
C GLY A 566 9.28 -13.91 -12.85
N TRP A 567 9.64 -13.70 -11.60
CA TRP A 567 11.01 -13.85 -11.09
C TRP A 567 10.99 -14.62 -9.77
N LEU A 568 11.95 -15.52 -9.59
CA LEU A 568 12.01 -16.39 -8.42
C LEU A 568 13.41 -16.48 -7.83
N THR A 569 13.46 -16.77 -6.54
CA THR A 569 14.66 -17.26 -5.85
C THR A 569 14.37 -18.66 -5.30
N THR A 570 15.33 -19.55 -5.43
CA THR A 570 15.27 -20.88 -4.81
C THR A 570 15.89 -20.83 -3.42
N ASP A 571 15.48 -21.77 -2.56
CA ASP A 571 16.03 -21.92 -1.21
C ASP A 571 17.56 -21.78 -1.14
N GLY A 572 18.02 -20.90 -0.24
CA GLY A 572 19.42 -20.63 0.06
C GLY A 572 20.20 -19.89 -1.02
N ARG A 573 19.55 -19.48 -2.12
CA ARG A 573 20.26 -18.89 -3.27
C ARG A 573 20.45 -17.38 -3.15
N ASN A 574 19.50 -16.68 -2.52
CA ASN A 574 19.45 -15.21 -2.40
C ASN A 574 19.71 -14.48 -3.74
N HIS A 575 19.33 -15.10 -4.86
CA HIS A 575 19.61 -14.60 -6.21
C HIS A 575 18.45 -14.95 -7.14
N LEU A 576 18.02 -13.95 -7.91
CA LEU A 576 16.89 -14.02 -8.80
C LEU A 576 17.21 -14.73 -10.11
N THR A 577 16.26 -15.56 -10.51
CA THR A 577 16.18 -16.18 -11.83
C THR A 577 14.82 -15.90 -12.43
N LYS A 578 14.79 -15.59 -13.73
CA LYS A 578 13.52 -15.40 -14.44
C LYS A 578 12.74 -16.70 -14.42
N ALA A 579 11.47 -16.63 -14.06
CA ALA A 579 10.57 -17.76 -14.08
C ALA A 579 10.15 -18.09 -15.52
N ASP A 580 9.97 -19.38 -15.81
CA ASP A 580 9.54 -19.82 -17.14
C ASP A 580 8.06 -19.50 -17.41
N ALA A 581 7.23 -19.40 -16.35
CA ALA A 581 5.81 -19.11 -16.41
C ALA A 581 5.29 -18.60 -15.06
N GLN A 582 4.11 -17.99 -15.08
CA GLN A 582 3.34 -17.69 -13.87
C GLN A 582 3.04 -18.97 -13.05
N THR A 583 2.95 -18.80 -11.74
CA THR A 583 2.62 -19.88 -10.81
C THR A 583 1.16 -20.35 -10.93
N ALA A 584 0.95 -21.65 -10.85
CA ALA A 584 -0.39 -22.23 -10.85
C ALA A 584 -1.19 -21.80 -9.60
N PRO A 585 -2.52 -21.66 -9.69
CA PRO A 585 -3.35 -21.43 -8.51
C PRO A 585 -3.23 -22.56 -7.48
N LYS A 586 -3.58 -22.26 -6.22
CA LYS A 586 -3.67 -23.31 -5.18
C LYS A 586 -4.73 -24.35 -5.56
N THR A 587 -4.45 -25.61 -5.22
CA THR A 587 -5.34 -26.74 -5.47
C THR A 587 -6.66 -26.63 -4.71
N ILE A 588 -6.62 -26.12 -3.48
CA ILE A 588 -7.80 -25.90 -2.64
C ILE A 588 -8.02 -24.39 -2.55
N GLN A 589 -9.21 -23.95 -2.94
CA GLN A 589 -9.62 -22.56 -2.94
C GLN A 589 -10.94 -22.42 -2.19
N ALA A 590 -11.08 -21.33 -1.46
CA ALA A 590 -12.30 -21.04 -0.75
C ALA A 590 -13.42 -20.64 -1.72
N THR A 591 -14.67 -20.90 -1.35
CA THR A 591 -15.81 -20.28 -2.02
C THR A 591 -15.69 -18.76 -1.89
N ALA A 592 -16.03 -18.02 -2.95
CA ALA A 592 -16.09 -16.57 -2.89
C ALA A 592 -17.28 -16.13 -2.02
N ALA A 593 -17.13 -15.04 -1.26
CA ALA A 593 -18.29 -14.42 -0.64
C ALA A 593 -19.21 -13.83 -1.72
N PRO A 594 -20.54 -13.98 -1.61
CA PRO A 594 -21.48 -13.49 -2.61
C PRO A 594 -21.53 -11.95 -2.67
N ASN A 595 -21.84 -11.40 -3.83
CA ASN A 595 -21.97 -9.95 -4.01
C ASN A 595 -23.35 -9.42 -3.56
N GLU A 596 -24.31 -10.32 -3.31
CA GLU A 596 -25.62 -10.02 -2.76
C GLU A 596 -25.58 -9.79 -1.24
N VAL A 597 -26.37 -8.82 -0.79
CA VAL A 597 -26.60 -8.61 0.65
C VAL A 597 -27.60 -9.66 1.14
N PRO A 598 -27.30 -10.41 2.23
CA PRO A 598 -28.22 -11.37 2.79
C PRO A 598 -29.49 -10.70 3.34
N GLU A 599 -30.65 -11.33 3.15
CA GLU A 599 -31.93 -10.78 3.60
C GLU A 599 -31.94 -10.55 5.12
N TYR A 600 -32.43 -9.38 5.53
CA TYR A 600 -32.66 -9.09 6.95
C TYR A 600 -34.04 -9.62 7.35
N VAL A 601 -34.08 -10.51 8.34
CA VAL A 601 -35.32 -11.09 8.87
C VAL A 601 -35.60 -10.51 10.26
N ASN A 602 -36.66 -9.71 10.37
CA ASN A 602 -37.14 -9.22 11.66
C ASN A 602 -37.73 -10.40 12.48
N GLU A 603 -37.04 -10.81 13.56
CA GLU A 603 -37.49 -11.89 14.46
C GLU A 603 -38.83 -11.60 15.18
N VAL A 604 -39.39 -10.39 15.05
CA VAL A 604 -40.62 -9.95 15.75
C VAL A 604 -41.92 -10.48 15.11
N THR A 605 -41.87 -11.27 14.03
CA THR A 605 -43.08 -11.90 13.45
C THR A 605 -43.29 -13.37 13.83
N GLY A 606 -42.68 -13.83 14.94
CA GLY A 606 -42.98 -15.10 15.59
C GLY A 606 -44.31 -15.14 16.35
N ILE A 607 -45.42 -14.63 15.78
CA ILE A 607 -46.77 -15.04 16.21
C ILE A 607 -47.30 -16.02 15.16
N PHE A 608 -46.92 -17.28 15.31
CA PHE A 608 -47.73 -18.37 14.77
C PHE A 608 -49.08 -18.35 15.48
N SER A 609 -50.06 -17.71 14.86
CA SER A 609 -51.46 -17.95 15.21
C SER A 609 -51.79 -19.38 14.76
N PRO A 610 -52.21 -20.30 15.66
CA PRO A 610 -52.65 -21.61 15.24
C PRO A 610 -53.97 -21.42 14.49
N LYS A 611 -53.95 -21.58 13.16
CA LYS A 611 -55.19 -21.84 12.43
C LYS A 611 -55.67 -23.23 12.80
N ASN A 612 -56.48 -23.26 13.85
CA ASN A 612 -57.46 -24.30 14.09
C ASN A 612 -58.62 -24.17 13.09
N GLU A 613 -59.17 -25.35 12.80
CA GLU A 613 -60.51 -25.66 12.29
C GLU A 613 -60.77 -25.77 10.78
N PHE A 614 -60.80 -27.05 10.36
CA PHE A 614 -61.93 -27.75 9.74
C PHE A 614 -62.81 -26.97 8.75
N THR A 615 -62.75 -27.36 7.48
CA THR A 615 -63.86 -28.01 6.75
C THR A 615 -63.32 -28.78 5.55
#